data_AF-A0ABD4RVY7-F1
#
_entry.id   AF-A0ABD4RVY7-F1
#
_cell.length_a   1.000
_cell.length_b   1.000
_cell.length_c   1.000
_cell.angle_alpha   90.00
_cell.angle_beta   90.00
_cell.angle_gamma   90.00
#
_symmetry.space_group_name_H-M   'P 1'
#
loop_
_entity.id
_entity.type
_entity.pdbx_description
1 polymer ?
#
loop_
_entity_poly.entity_id
_entity_poly.type
_entity_poly.pdbx_seq_one_letter_code
_entity_poly.pdbx_strand_id
1 'polypeptide(L)'
;MKNLNIGELFNESIKTIILQEVKNAKQEIEKKTDREKIVILMQRGYPNELIPKEKVRKRLNIGKETLKDLIDLGLIPVIRNKRATKIASYDLDDFIEQSKGKDLSEVIEDAKSRKGVI
;
A
#
# COMPACT_ATOMS: atom_id res chain seq x y z
N MET A 1 -58.22 -37.10 -3.75
CA MET A 1 -57.26 -36.24 -3.01
C MET A 1 -55.98 -37.04 -2.88
N LYS A 2 -54.82 -36.53 -3.34
CA LYS A 2 -53.55 -37.27 -3.24
C LYS A 2 -53.15 -37.32 -1.77
N ASN A 3 -53.04 -38.53 -1.22
CA ASN A 3 -52.47 -38.76 0.11
C ASN A 3 -50.99 -38.37 0.05
N LEU A 4 -50.68 -37.14 0.44
CA LEU A 4 -49.31 -36.67 0.56
C LEU A 4 -48.66 -37.46 1.70
N ASN A 5 -47.70 -38.30 1.35
CA ASN A 5 -46.96 -39.10 2.32
C ASN A 5 -46.13 -38.13 3.17
N ILE A 6 -46.40 -38.10 4.48
CA ILE A 6 -45.73 -37.20 5.43
C ILE A 6 -44.20 -37.32 5.33
N GLY A 7 -43.69 -38.50 4.99
CA GLY A 7 -42.25 -38.71 4.75
C GLY A 7 -41.71 -37.98 3.52
N GLU A 8 -42.50 -37.85 2.45
CA GLU A 8 -42.11 -37.08 1.26
C GLU A 8 -42.08 -35.58 1.56
N LEU A 9 -43.10 -35.07 2.25
CA LEU A 9 -43.18 -33.67 2.69
C LEU A 9 -42.03 -33.30 3.65
N PHE A 10 -41.66 -34.21 4.55
CA PHE A 10 -40.55 -34.00 5.48
C PHE A 10 -39.20 -33.98 4.76
N ASN A 11 -39.00 -34.89 3.80
CA ASN A 11 -37.77 -34.94 3.00
C ASN A 11 -37.62 -33.70 2.09
N GLU A 12 -38.70 -33.22 1.48
CA GLU A 12 -38.68 -31.97 0.70
C GLU A 12 -38.38 -30.74 1.57
N SER A 13 -38.90 -30.72 2.81
CA SER A 13 -38.63 -29.66 3.78
C SER A 13 -37.15 -29.62 4.16
N ILE A 14 -36.55 -30.78 4.49
CA ILE A 14 -35.11 -30.88 4.81
C ILE A 14 -34.26 -30.44 3.62
N LYS A 15 -34.59 -30.90 2.41
CA LYS A 15 -33.87 -30.52 1.19
C LYS A 15 -33.90 -29.01 0.96
N THR A 16 -35.04 -28.38 1.22
CA THR A 16 -35.21 -26.93 1.09
C THR A 16 -34.35 -26.17 2.11
N ILE A 17 -34.33 -26.61 3.36
CA ILE A 17 -33.51 -26.01 4.43
C ILE A 17 -32.02 -26.10 4.08
N ILE A 18 -31.55 -27.28 3.66
CA ILE A 18 -30.14 -27.49 3.27
C ILE A 18 -29.76 -26.59 2.08
N LEU A 19 -30.64 -26.46 1.08
CA LEU A 19 -30.39 -25.58 -0.07
C LEU A 19 -30.31 -24.10 0.34
N GLN A 20 -31.15 -23.67 1.29
CA GLN A 20 -31.14 -22.32 1.83
C GLN A 20 -29.83 -22.03 2.58
N GLU A 21 -29.36 -22.96 3.42
CA GLU A 21 -28.10 -22.82 4.16
C GLU A 21 -26.88 -22.80 3.24
N VAL A 22 -26.83 -23.68 2.24
CA VAL A 22 -25.76 -23.69 1.23
C VAL A 22 -25.73 -22.39 0.44
N LYS A 23 -26.89 -21.82 0.11
CA LYS A 23 -26.99 -20.52 -0.58
C LYS A 23 -26.49 -19.37 0.31
N ASN A 24 -26.86 -19.37 1.59
CA ASN A 24 -26.39 -18.36 2.55
C ASN A 24 -24.88 -18.46 2.77
N ALA A 25 -24.33 -19.67 2.91
CA ALA A 25 -22.90 -19.90 3.05
C ALA A 25 -22.12 -19.42 1.81
N LYS A 26 -22.63 -19.67 0.60
CA LYS A 26 -22.05 -19.13 -0.64
C LYS A 26 -22.04 -17.60 -0.66
N GLN A 27 -23.14 -16.95 -0.25
CA GLN A 27 -23.21 -15.49 -0.17
C GLN A 27 -22.25 -14.91 0.88
N GLU A 28 -22.04 -15.58 2.01
CA GLU A 28 -21.04 -15.14 3.01
C GLU A 28 -19.60 -15.31 2.51
N ILE A 29 -19.33 -16.37 1.73
CA ILE A 29 -18.01 -16.59 1.12
C ILE A 29 -17.76 -15.55 0.01
N GLU A 30 -18.75 -15.25 -0.85
CA GLU A 30 -18.66 -14.17 -1.83
C GLU A 30 -18.41 -12.81 -1.13
N LYS A 31 -19.17 -12.48 -0.08
CA LYS A 31 -18.95 -11.27 0.73
C LYS A 31 -17.58 -11.23 1.42
N LYS A 32 -17.00 -12.37 1.80
CA LYS A 32 -15.64 -12.45 2.37
C LYS A 32 -14.54 -12.34 1.31
N THR A 33 -14.84 -12.70 0.07
CA THR A 33 -13.90 -12.62 -1.07
C THR A 33 -13.85 -11.18 -1.60
N ASP A 34 -14.99 -10.46 -1.53
CA ASP A 34 -15.11 -9.01 -1.75
C ASP A 34 -14.85 -8.21 -0.47
N ARG A 35 -13.90 -8.64 0.38
CA ARG A 35 -13.38 -7.77 1.43
C ARG A 35 -12.66 -6.62 0.75
N GLU A 36 -13.42 -5.54 0.61
CA GLU A 36 -13.00 -4.18 0.30
C GLU A 36 -11.56 -3.98 0.77
N LYS A 37 -10.66 -3.73 -0.19
CA LYS A 37 -9.33 -3.22 0.15
C LYS A 37 -9.58 -1.97 0.98
N ILE A 38 -9.36 -2.06 2.29
CA ILE A 38 -9.35 -0.90 3.17
C ILE A 38 -8.12 -0.09 2.75
N VAL A 39 -8.33 0.82 1.80
CA VAL A 39 -7.34 1.83 1.43
C VAL A 39 -7.45 2.90 2.50
N ILE A 40 -6.50 2.91 3.44
CA ILE A 40 -6.35 4.02 4.37
C ILE A 40 -5.92 5.23 3.52
N LEU A 41 -6.89 6.04 3.10
CA LEU A 41 -6.64 7.38 2.57
C LEU A 41 -6.20 8.23 3.76
N MET A 42 -4.89 8.26 4.01
CA MET A 42 -4.33 9.24 4.95
C MET A 42 -4.54 10.64 4.37
N GLN A 43 -5.67 11.27 4.70
CA GLN A 43 -5.81 12.73 4.63
C GLN A 43 -4.95 13.33 5.74
N ARG A 44 -3.62 13.35 5.55
CA ARG A 44 -2.74 14.14 6.42
C ARG A 44 -2.84 15.59 5.97
N GLY A 45 -3.27 16.47 6.87
CA GLY A 45 -3.55 17.90 6.64
C GLY A 45 -2.33 18.77 6.35
N TYR A 46 -1.22 18.21 5.89
CA TYR A 46 -0.13 18.99 5.33
C TYR A 46 -0.34 19.07 3.82
N PRO A 47 -0.40 20.26 3.20
CA PRO A 47 -0.33 20.34 1.75
C PRO A 47 0.94 19.62 1.34
N ASN A 48 0.80 18.54 0.58
CA ASN A 48 1.93 17.71 0.17
C ASN A 48 2.68 18.50 -0.92
N GLU A 49 3.49 19.47 -0.48
CA GLU A 49 4.21 20.36 -1.37
C GLU A 49 5.21 19.56 -2.19
N LEU A 50 5.20 19.77 -3.51
CA LEU A 50 6.19 19.19 -4.40
C LEU A 50 7.43 20.08 -4.45
N ILE A 51 8.48 19.64 -3.76
CA ILE A 51 9.73 20.34 -3.58
C ILE A 51 10.68 20.03 -4.77
N PRO A 52 11.23 21.04 -5.46
CA PRO A 52 12.28 20.84 -6.45
C PRO A 52 13.56 20.27 -5.83
N LYS A 53 14.33 19.49 -6.60
CA LYS A 53 15.62 18.90 -6.18
C LYS A 53 16.57 19.94 -5.56
N GLU A 54 16.59 21.15 -6.09
CA GLU A 54 17.41 22.25 -5.60
C GLU A 54 17.06 22.65 -4.17
N LYS A 55 15.77 22.71 -3.84
CA LYS A 55 15.30 23.07 -2.49
C LYS A 55 15.52 21.91 -1.52
N VAL A 56 15.40 20.65 -1.97
CA VAL A 56 15.75 19.46 -1.18
C VAL A 56 17.24 19.45 -0.82
N ARG A 57 18.13 19.69 -1.79
CA ARG A 57 19.58 19.80 -1.54
C ARG A 57 19.91 20.82 -0.47
N LYS A 58 19.28 22.00 -0.55
CA LYS A 58 19.47 23.06 0.44
C LYS A 58 18.95 22.65 1.82
N ARG A 59 17.80 21.98 1.89
CA ARG A 59 17.19 21.53 3.15
C ARG A 59 18.02 20.45 3.85
N LEU A 60 18.61 19.52 3.09
CA LEU A 60 19.49 18.47 3.62
C LEU A 60 20.96 18.92 3.76
N ASN A 61 21.31 20.09 3.24
CA ASN A 61 22.68 20.59 3.15
C ASN A 61 23.65 19.61 2.43
N ILE A 62 23.23 19.05 1.28
CA ILE A 62 23.99 18.04 0.53
C ILE A 62 24.36 18.45 -0.90
N GLY A 63 25.35 17.76 -1.45
CA GLY A 63 25.81 17.87 -2.84
C GLY A 63 24.80 17.35 -3.87
N LYS A 64 25.06 17.65 -5.15
CA LYS A 64 24.26 17.14 -6.28
C LYS A 64 24.36 15.63 -6.42
N GLU A 65 25.59 15.10 -6.34
CA GLU A 65 25.84 13.66 -6.47
C GLU A 65 25.23 12.88 -5.31
N THR A 66 25.34 13.38 -4.08
CA THR A 66 24.70 12.74 -2.91
C THR A 66 23.19 12.66 -3.06
N LEU A 67 22.52 13.75 -3.49
CA LEU A 67 21.07 13.70 -3.73
C LEU A 67 20.73 12.71 -4.86
N LYS A 68 21.55 12.66 -5.91
CA LYS A 68 21.36 11.71 -7.01
C LYS A 68 21.45 10.27 -6.51
N ASP A 69 22.46 9.94 -5.69
CA ASP A 69 22.62 8.62 -5.08
C ASP A 69 21.38 8.25 -4.24
N LEU A 70 20.88 9.16 -3.39
CA LEU A 70 19.67 8.92 -2.60
C LEU A 70 18.45 8.60 -3.47
N ILE A 71 18.31 9.27 -4.62
CA ILE A 71 17.20 9.05 -5.55
C ILE A 71 17.39 7.75 -6.35
N ASP A 72 18.58 7.51 -6.87
CA ASP A 72 18.88 6.35 -7.72
C ASP A 72 18.87 5.05 -6.91
N LEU A 73 19.18 5.12 -5.62
CA LEU A 73 19.05 4.01 -4.67
C LEU A 73 17.63 3.84 -4.13
N GLY A 74 16.70 4.73 -4.49
CA GLY A 74 15.30 4.65 -4.05
C GLY A 74 15.10 5.01 -2.57
N LEU A 75 16.08 5.65 -1.92
CA LEU A 75 15.99 6.09 -0.53
C LEU A 75 15.05 7.29 -0.37
N ILE A 76 14.97 8.14 -1.40
CA ILE A 76 13.99 9.23 -1.46
C ILE A 76 13.12 9.04 -2.71
N PRO A 77 11.81 8.79 -2.54
CA PRO A 77 10.87 8.74 -3.65
C PRO A 77 10.83 10.05 -4.44
N VAL A 78 10.69 9.94 -5.76
CA VAL A 78 10.60 11.10 -6.65
C VAL A 78 9.42 11.00 -7.59
N ILE A 79 8.79 12.15 -7.82
CA ILE A 79 7.74 12.32 -8.83
C ILE A 79 8.40 12.94 -10.07
N ARG A 80 8.43 12.17 -11.16
CA ARG A 80 9.00 12.59 -12.44
C ARG A 80 7.90 13.07 -13.36
N ASN A 81 7.91 14.37 -13.68
CA ASN A 81 7.12 14.94 -14.77
C ASN A 81 8.05 15.23 -15.96
N LYS A 82 7.48 15.31 -17.18
CA LYS A 82 8.23 15.54 -18.44
C LYS A 82 9.23 16.72 -18.39
N ARG A 83 9.05 17.68 -17.48
CA ARG A 83 9.87 18.89 -17.35
C ARG A 83 10.69 18.98 -16.06
N ALA A 84 10.36 18.20 -15.02
CA ALA A 84 10.99 18.35 -13.71
C ALA A 84 10.84 17.09 -12.85
N THR A 85 11.84 16.85 -12.02
CA THR A 85 11.74 15.89 -10.91
C THR A 85 11.48 16.65 -9.62
N LYS A 86 10.45 16.24 -8.87
CA LYS A 86 10.10 16.82 -7.57
C LYS A 86 10.00 15.72 -6.52
N ILE A 87 10.14 16.11 -5.26
CA ILE A 87 10.05 15.23 -4.09
C ILE A 87 8.90 15.76 -3.24
N ALA A 88 8.01 14.89 -2.76
CA ALA A 88 6.97 15.34 -1.85
C ALA A 88 7.61 15.71 -0.50
N SER A 89 7.17 16.82 0.12
CA SER A 89 7.74 17.24 1.41
C SER A 89 7.64 16.14 2.46
N TYR A 90 6.52 15.40 2.47
CA TYR A 90 6.32 14.28 3.38
C TYR A 90 7.37 13.19 3.24
N ASP A 91 7.65 12.74 2.01
CA ASP A 91 8.65 11.69 1.76
C ASP A 91 10.05 12.13 2.20
N LEU A 92 10.35 13.42 2.05
CA LEU A 92 11.60 14.00 2.52
C LEU A 92 11.68 14.03 4.05
N ASP A 93 10.60 14.41 4.72
CA ASP A 93 10.55 14.47 6.18
C ASP A 93 10.64 13.06 6.79
N ASP A 94 9.96 12.07 6.21
CA ASP A 94 10.07 10.67 6.59
C ASP A 94 11.51 10.15 6.44
N PHE A 95 12.19 10.47 5.33
CA PHE A 95 13.58 10.10 5.13
C PHE A 95 14.50 10.72 6.20
N ILE A 96 14.29 12.00 6.54
CA ILE A 96 15.04 12.70 7.59
C ILE A 96 14.83 12.02 8.94
N GLU A 97 13.59 11.69 9.28
CA GLU A 97 13.26 11.02 10.54
C GLU A 97 13.92 9.62 10.63
N GLN A 98 13.87 8.83 9.55
CA GLN A 98 14.46 7.48 9.49
C GLN A 98 16.00 7.46 9.50
N SER A 99 16.60 8.53 9.00
CA SER A 99 18.06 8.69 8.88
C SER A 99 18.65 9.52 10.02
N LYS A 100 17.81 9.99 10.95
CA LYS A 100 18.22 10.83 12.07
C LYS A 100 19.25 10.11 12.94
N GLY A 101 20.40 10.75 13.13
CA GLY A 101 21.49 10.20 13.94
C GLY A 101 22.36 9.15 13.23
N LYS A 102 22.16 8.90 11.93
CA LYS A 102 23.03 8.04 11.11
C LYS A 102 23.95 8.88 10.23
N ASP A 103 25.11 8.34 9.88
CA ASP A 103 25.93 8.94 8.81
C ASP A 103 25.25 8.67 7.46
N LEU A 104 25.06 9.74 6.68
CA LEU A 104 24.43 9.65 5.37
C LEU A 104 25.25 8.77 4.40
N SER A 105 26.57 8.73 4.58
CA SER A 105 27.49 7.91 3.78
C SER A 105 27.26 6.44 4.03
N GLU A 106 27.13 6.03 5.30
CA GLU A 106 26.79 4.66 5.70
C GLU A 106 25.43 4.24 5.15
N VAL A 107 24.41 5.12 5.25
CA VAL A 107 23.08 4.86 4.70
C VAL A 107 23.12 4.60 3.19
N ILE A 108 23.95 5.36 2.46
CA ILE A 108 24.13 5.20 1.01
C ILE A 108 24.90 3.91 0.69
N GLU A 109 25.95 3.57 1.45
CA GLU A 109 26.72 2.33 1.26
C GLU A 109 25.90 1.08 1.55
N ASP A 110 25.10 1.09 2.63
CA ASP A 110 24.14 0.04 2.97
C ASP A 110 23.10 -0.17 1.85
N ALA A 111 22.64 0.91 1.24
CA ALA A 111 21.70 0.84 0.12
C ALA A 111 22.37 0.32 -1.17
N LYS A 112 23.61 0.73 -1.43
CA LYS A 112 24.42 0.22 -2.57
C LYS A 112 24.69 -1.27 -2.43
N SER A 113 25.08 -1.73 -1.24
CA SER A 113 25.38 -3.14 -0.99
C SER A 113 24.17 -4.02 -1.24
N ARG A 114 22.98 -3.63 -0.76
CA ARG A 114 21.71 -4.35 -1.02
C ARG A 114 21.33 -4.40 -2.49
N LYS A 115 21.61 -3.34 -3.25
CA LYS A 115 21.28 -3.25 -4.68
C LYS A 115 22.20 -4.11 -5.56
N GLY A 116 23.40 -4.43 -5.07
CA GLY A 116 24.37 -5.30 -5.76
C GLY A 116 24.17 -6.81 -5.55
N VAL A 117 23.16 -7.23 -4.78
CA VAL A 117 22.83 -8.65 -4.52
C VAL A 117 21.71 -9.17 -5.45
N ILE A 118 21.49 -8.52 -6.60
CA ILE A 118 20.47 -8.90 -7.58
C ILE A 118 21.13 -9.25 -8.91
#